data_AF-A0A7X9G4J2-F1
#
_entry.id   AF-A0A7X9G4J2-F1
#
_cell.length_a   1.000
_cell.length_b   1.000
_cell.length_c   1.000
_cell.angle_alpha   90.00
_cell.angle_beta   90.00
_cell.angle_gamma   90.00
#
_symmetry.space_group_name_H-M   'P 1'
#
loop_
_entity.id
_entity.type
_entity.pdbx_description
1 polymer ?
#
loop_
_entity_poly.entity_id
_entity_poly.type
_entity_poly.pdbx_seq_one_letter_code
_entity_poly.pdbx_strand_id
1 'polypeptide(L)'
;MIEFEKVFDLFVDDGMSEAEYFSLYINPVSNETMLLPGESHPDPSMFDDLKDLKKRLKTESGWIKLPNKYELNLGNRVPKRFADEHLEPDDCDLVYDFFRRKGAYRNFRNLLDRIGKTDEWYKYEENAIREALKKWLRDEEIEFSESDQPGSQASFHFPAQPAPSDTPASTSTTTPSLQLKIWDHCRYVTNKNRPYDEMARHLETMATAGVSTTIIYMPEVISLDDYCRAAAASGLEVEARIFPAWQVENPVNRTLPEHDLAEMERRFGIRLAKTCANHPHNRDGFLAAARNLAEEYSGRLAAIHLDFIRNDNAVLLMDYPCQCDGCQALYQRYFGCPIPDAAMRHQPAVLYKMLALRNANVTAMVRAMRELTREYDLDLTIAARANYLNSLDITAPPVWGLGPAVLEGQDWVEWVDEGLIDAVYPMNYHTDLDLFQAVLNDHMRLLTPQLDKLFSGVGVSSSMGVNEPAAIAARLEAVKAAGLPGAVLFNKTNVYNDDYLAVIRDFTH
;
A
#
# COMPACT_ATOMS: atom_id res chain seq x y z
N MET A 1 -16.55 18.73 -27.69
CA MET A 1 -17.03 17.47 -27.10
C MET A 1 -16.05 17.08 -26.01
N ILE A 2 -16.53 16.84 -24.79
CA ILE A 2 -15.69 16.44 -23.64
C ILE A 2 -15.46 14.93 -23.66
N GLU A 3 -14.27 14.45 -23.30
CA GLU A 3 -14.05 13.03 -23.06
C GLU A 3 -14.72 12.61 -21.75
N PHE A 4 -15.54 11.56 -21.80
CA PHE A 4 -16.26 11.10 -20.60
C PHE A 4 -15.32 10.69 -19.47
N GLU A 5 -14.21 10.00 -19.78
CA GLU A 5 -13.25 9.56 -18.76
C GLU A 5 -12.65 10.73 -17.99
N LYS A 6 -12.35 11.87 -18.64
CA LYS A 6 -11.88 13.08 -17.93
C LYS A 6 -12.90 13.61 -16.92
N VAL A 7 -14.19 13.52 -17.25
CA VAL A 7 -15.28 13.93 -16.35
C VAL A 7 -15.41 12.94 -15.19
N PHE A 8 -15.30 11.65 -15.50
CA PHE A 8 -15.39 10.57 -14.53
C PHE A 8 -14.23 10.62 -13.52
N ASP A 9 -12.99 10.70 -13.99
CA ASP A 9 -11.76 10.74 -13.17
C ASP A 9 -11.79 11.94 -12.22
N LEU A 10 -12.08 13.14 -12.74
CA LEU A 10 -12.24 14.36 -11.93
C LEU A 10 -13.28 14.19 -10.82
N PHE A 11 -14.38 13.49 -11.10
CA PHE A 11 -15.46 13.29 -10.13
C PHE A 11 -15.12 12.21 -9.09
N VAL A 12 -14.42 11.15 -9.46
CA VAL A 12 -13.99 10.11 -8.53
C VAL A 12 -12.93 10.64 -7.56
N ASP A 13 -11.97 11.41 -8.09
CA ASP A 13 -10.88 11.95 -7.29
C ASP A 13 -11.38 12.96 -6.25
N ASP A 14 -12.27 13.88 -6.65
CA ASP A 14 -12.63 15.03 -5.81
C ASP A 14 -14.14 15.18 -5.54
N GLY A 15 -15.01 14.61 -6.39
CA GLY A 15 -16.48 14.81 -6.36
C GLY A 15 -17.20 14.02 -5.27
N MET A 16 -16.56 12.97 -4.74
CA MET A 16 -17.08 12.17 -3.62
C MET A 16 -16.69 12.73 -2.24
N SER A 17 -15.87 13.78 -2.19
CA SER A 17 -15.47 14.51 -0.97
C SER A 17 -16.66 15.15 -0.24
N GLU A 18 -16.43 15.72 0.96
CA GLU A 18 -17.45 16.51 1.65
C GLU A 18 -18.00 17.61 0.73
N ALA A 19 -19.31 17.81 0.76
CA ALA A 19 -19.91 18.83 -0.11
C ALA A 19 -19.30 20.20 0.19
N GLU A 20 -19.09 20.98 -0.86
CA GLU A 20 -18.52 22.33 -0.80
C GLU A 20 -17.02 22.39 -0.47
N TYR A 21 -16.32 21.26 -0.32
CA TYR A 21 -14.86 21.25 -0.21
C TYR A 21 -14.20 21.57 -1.55
N PHE A 22 -14.73 21.01 -2.64
CA PHE A 22 -14.22 21.24 -3.98
C PHE A 22 -15.34 21.70 -4.91
N SER A 23 -15.00 22.51 -5.89
CA SER A 23 -15.85 22.88 -7.01
C SER A 23 -15.19 22.39 -8.29
N LEU A 24 -15.85 21.44 -8.94
CA LEU A 24 -15.36 20.79 -10.15
C LEU A 24 -15.99 21.45 -11.37
N TYR A 25 -15.19 21.68 -12.39
CA TYR A 25 -15.62 22.29 -13.64
C TYR A 25 -15.12 21.48 -14.82
N ILE A 26 -15.96 21.42 -15.85
CA ILE A 26 -15.62 20.84 -17.16
C ILE A 26 -15.76 21.93 -18.22
N ASN A 27 -14.95 21.87 -19.27
CA ASN A 27 -15.11 22.70 -20.45
C ASN A 27 -15.31 21.81 -21.69
N PRO A 28 -16.57 21.62 -22.14
CA PRO A 28 -16.85 20.77 -23.30
C PRO A 28 -16.34 21.31 -24.63
N VAL A 29 -15.95 22.59 -24.70
CA VAL A 29 -15.40 23.21 -25.90
C VAL A 29 -13.90 22.95 -26.00
N SER A 30 -13.16 23.16 -24.90
CA SER A 30 -11.70 22.94 -24.87
C SER A 30 -11.28 21.52 -24.47
N ASN A 31 -12.23 20.67 -24.04
CA ASN A 31 -11.98 19.31 -23.54
C ASN A 31 -11.04 19.30 -22.32
N GLU A 32 -11.25 20.26 -21.41
CA GLU A 32 -10.47 20.45 -20.19
C GLU A 32 -11.33 20.26 -18.93
N THR A 33 -10.67 19.99 -17.82
CA THR A 33 -11.23 19.93 -16.46
C THR A 33 -10.52 20.93 -15.56
N MET A 34 -11.21 21.40 -14.51
CA MET A 34 -10.65 22.31 -13.53
C MET A 34 -11.22 22.04 -12.15
N LEU A 35 -10.32 21.97 -11.17
CA LEU A 35 -10.62 21.87 -9.74
C LEU A 35 -10.37 23.23 -9.09
N LEU A 36 -11.34 23.68 -8.29
CA LEU A 36 -11.17 24.83 -7.41
C LEU A 36 -11.52 24.44 -5.96
N PRO A 37 -10.86 25.02 -4.95
CA PRO A 37 -11.32 24.92 -3.58
C PRO A 37 -12.73 25.52 -3.50
N GLY A 38 -13.66 24.76 -2.93
CA GLY A 38 -15.00 25.23 -2.60
C GLY A 38 -14.99 26.15 -1.38
N GLU A 39 -16.16 26.70 -1.04
CA GLU A 39 -16.30 27.70 0.02
C GLU A 39 -15.91 27.17 1.41
N SER A 40 -16.07 25.86 1.60
CA SER A 40 -15.81 25.17 2.87
C SER A 40 -14.46 24.44 2.88
N HIS A 41 -13.58 24.70 1.90
CA HIS A 41 -12.27 24.06 1.82
C HIS A 41 -11.39 24.47 3.02
N PRO A 42 -10.78 23.51 3.76
CA PRO A 42 -10.09 23.78 5.02
C PRO A 42 -8.78 24.57 4.87
N ASP A 43 -8.12 24.44 3.72
CA ASP A 43 -6.91 25.20 3.40
C ASP A 43 -6.84 25.57 1.90
N PRO A 44 -7.49 26.66 1.48
CA PRO A 44 -7.46 27.12 0.09
C PRO A 44 -6.07 27.58 -0.39
N SER A 45 -5.09 27.72 0.51
CA SER A 45 -3.75 28.20 0.17
C SER A 45 -2.86 27.14 -0.49
N MET A 46 -3.25 25.86 -0.45
CA MET A 46 -2.58 24.78 -1.19
C MET A 46 -2.76 24.85 -2.72
N PHE A 47 -3.58 25.78 -3.22
CA PHE A 47 -3.78 26.01 -4.65
C PHE A 47 -2.91 27.18 -5.11
N ASP A 48 -1.65 26.91 -5.42
CA ASP A 48 -0.64 27.92 -5.79
C ASP A 48 -1.10 28.83 -6.96
N ASP A 49 -1.87 28.28 -7.90
CA ASP A 49 -2.38 28.99 -9.10
C ASP A 49 -3.85 29.45 -8.99
N LEU A 50 -4.41 29.54 -7.78
CA LEU A 50 -5.84 29.85 -7.56
C LEU A 50 -6.31 31.12 -8.26
N LYS A 51 -5.46 32.15 -8.35
CA LYS A 51 -5.77 33.42 -9.03
C LYS A 51 -5.90 33.23 -10.54
N ASP A 52 -5.04 32.43 -11.15
CA ASP A 52 -5.04 32.18 -12.58
C ASP A 52 -6.18 31.24 -12.97
N LEU A 53 -6.45 30.20 -12.19
CA LEU A 53 -7.61 29.32 -12.40
C LEU A 53 -8.95 30.10 -12.30
N LYS A 54 -9.11 30.97 -11.29
CA LYS A 54 -10.28 31.84 -11.17
C LYS A 54 -10.39 32.87 -12.29
N LYS A 55 -9.26 33.30 -12.86
CA LYS A 55 -9.24 34.18 -14.03
C LYS A 55 -9.73 33.43 -15.25
N ARG A 56 -9.21 32.22 -15.51
CA ARG A 56 -9.66 31.35 -16.61
C ARG A 56 -11.17 31.11 -16.58
N LEU A 57 -11.73 30.77 -15.41
CA LEU A 57 -13.18 30.59 -15.22
C LEU A 57 -14.02 31.82 -15.63
N LYS A 58 -13.45 33.03 -15.52
CA LYS A 58 -14.14 34.29 -15.87
C LYS A 58 -13.88 34.72 -17.31
N THR A 59 -12.72 34.40 -17.88
CA THR A 59 -12.27 34.92 -19.18
C THR A 59 -12.50 33.95 -20.31
N GLU A 60 -12.51 32.65 -20.04
CA GLU A 60 -12.76 31.60 -21.02
C GLU A 60 -14.26 31.22 -20.97
N SER A 61 -14.87 31.08 -22.14
CA SER A 61 -16.24 30.58 -22.26
C SER A 61 -16.27 29.05 -22.21
N GLY A 62 -17.38 28.47 -21.75
CA GLY A 62 -17.63 27.03 -21.83
C GLY A 62 -17.36 26.25 -20.54
N TRP A 63 -16.90 26.90 -19.47
CA TRP A 63 -16.78 26.27 -18.16
C TRP A 63 -18.15 26.02 -17.52
N ILE A 64 -18.43 24.76 -17.21
CA ILE A 64 -19.67 24.29 -16.58
C ILE A 64 -19.29 23.64 -15.26
N LYS A 65 -19.98 24.01 -14.17
CA LYS A 65 -19.76 23.41 -12.86
C LYS A 65 -20.43 22.03 -12.82
N LEU A 66 -19.71 21.00 -12.39
CA LEU A 66 -20.31 19.69 -12.15
C LEU A 66 -21.20 19.72 -10.88
N PRO A 67 -22.31 18.98 -10.89
CA PRO A 67 -23.15 18.77 -9.71
C PRO A 67 -22.36 18.01 -8.64
N ASN A 68 -22.70 18.22 -7.38
CA ASN A 68 -22.13 17.44 -6.29
C ASN A 68 -22.79 16.05 -6.16
N LYS A 69 -22.21 15.17 -5.32
CA LYS A 69 -22.73 13.82 -5.08
C LYS A 69 -24.19 13.75 -4.63
N TYR A 70 -24.72 14.77 -3.95
CA TYR A 70 -26.12 14.80 -3.53
C TYR A 70 -27.05 15.15 -4.68
N GLU A 71 -26.66 16.10 -5.53
CA GLU A 71 -27.38 16.50 -6.75
C GLU A 71 -27.44 15.35 -7.77
N LEU A 72 -26.38 14.55 -7.85
CA LEU A 72 -26.34 13.31 -8.65
C LEU A 72 -27.04 12.11 -7.99
N ASN A 73 -27.63 12.26 -6.81
CA ASN A 73 -28.22 11.17 -6.01
C ASN A 73 -27.24 10.04 -5.64
N LEU A 74 -25.94 10.32 -5.62
CA LEU A 74 -24.84 9.41 -5.25
C LEU A 74 -24.55 9.37 -3.75
N GLY A 75 -25.37 10.02 -2.93
CA GLY A 75 -25.30 9.95 -1.47
C GLY A 75 -25.70 8.59 -0.92
N ASN A 76 -26.42 8.57 0.21
CA ASN A 76 -26.80 7.32 0.89
C ASN A 76 -27.75 6.39 0.11
N ARG A 77 -28.21 6.77 -1.09
CA ARG A 77 -29.08 5.94 -1.94
C ARG A 77 -28.31 4.81 -2.62
N VAL A 78 -27.08 5.05 -3.06
CA VAL A 78 -26.27 4.04 -3.75
C VAL A 78 -25.94 2.87 -2.81
N PRO A 79 -25.47 3.10 -1.56
CA PRO A 79 -25.29 2.02 -0.57
C PRO A 79 -26.57 1.24 -0.25
N LYS A 80 -27.72 1.91 -0.18
CA LYS A 80 -29.00 1.26 0.13
C LYS A 80 -29.50 0.40 -1.03
N ARG A 81 -29.42 0.91 -2.26
CA ARG A 81 -29.80 0.16 -3.45
C ARG A 81 -28.91 -1.07 -3.64
N PHE A 82 -27.61 -0.92 -3.40
CA PHE A 82 -26.70 -2.06 -3.36
C PHE A 82 -27.12 -3.08 -2.29
N ALA A 83 -27.48 -2.62 -1.09
CA ALA A 83 -27.95 -3.50 -0.02
C ALA A 83 -29.22 -4.27 -0.41
N ASP A 84 -30.19 -3.60 -1.03
CA ASP A 84 -31.44 -4.21 -1.50
C ASP A 84 -31.19 -5.27 -2.59
N GLU A 85 -30.20 -5.06 -3.45
CA GLU A 85 -29.95 -5.89 -4.64
C GLU A 85 -28.95 -7.04 -4.38
N HIS A 86 -28.00 -6.86 -3.45
CA HIS A 86 -26.82 -7.74 -3.33
C HIS A 86 -26.58 -8.32 -1.94
N LEU A 87 -27.32 -7.90 -0.89
CA LEU A 87 -27.14 -8.37 0.47
C LEU A 87 -28.31 -9.21 0.97
N GLU A 88 -28.03 -10.09 1.94
CA GLU A 88 -29.06 -10.84 2.65
C GLU A 88 -29.97 -9.91 3.48
N PRO A 89 -31.23 -10.28 3.76
CA PRO A 89 -32.19 -9.39 4.43
C PRO A 89 -31.69 -8.77 5.74
N ASP A 90 -31.05 -9.55 6.60
CA ASP A 90 -30.53 -9.08 7.89
C ASP A 90 -29.37 -8.08 7.74
N ASP A 91 -28.51 -8.27 6.73
CA ASP A 91 -27.42 -7.35 6.43
C ASP A 91 -27.95 -6.08 5.74
N CYS A 92 -29.01 -6.21 4.92
CA CYS A 92 -29.69 -5.06 4.31
C CYS A 92 -30.30 -4.14 5.38
N ASP A 93 -31.06 -4.68 6.33
CA ASP A 93 -31.62 -3.91 7.45
C ASP A 93 -30.54 -3.16 8.23
N LEU A 94 -29.39 -3.81 8.43
CA LEU A 94 -28.23 -3.22 9.09
C LEU A 94 -27.66 -2.03 8.30
N VAL A 95 -27.59 -2.12 6.96
CA VAL A 95 -27.22 -0.99 6.11
C VAL A 95 -28.19 0.17 6.28
N TYR A 96 -29.49 -0.09 6.24
CA TYR A 96 -30.50 0.96 6.43
C TYR A 96 -30.35 1.67 7.78
N ASP A 97 -30.01 0.93 8.84
CA ASP A 97 -29.75 1.49 10.16
C ASP A 97 -28.45 2.29 10.25
N PHE A 98 -27.38 1.86 9.57
CA PHE A 98 -26.13 2.63 9.50
C PHE A 98 -26.35 4.04 8.97
N PHE A 99 -27.13 4.17 7.90
CA PHE A 99 -27.40 5.45 7.24
C PHE A 99 -28.40 6.35 7.97
N ARG A 100 -28.82 5.98 9.20
CA ARG A 100 -29.56 6.86 10.14
C ARG A 100 -28.65 7.59 11.13
N ARG A 101 -27.36 7.23 11.23
CA ARG A 101 -26.42 7.75 12.23
C ARG A 101 -25.13 8.29 11.57
N LYS A 102 -24.36 9.12 12.29
CA LYS A 102 -23.03 9.56 11.85
C LYS A 102 -22.10 8.35 11.73
N GLY A 103 -21.23 8.34 10.71
CA GLY A 103 -20.28 7.24 10.44
C GLY A 103 -20.84 6.11 9.57
N ALA A 104 -21.97 6.31 8.89
CA ALA A 104 -22.65 5.30 8.08
C ALA A 104 -21.74 4.58 7.07
N TYR A 105 -20.97 5.32 6.27
CA TYR A 105 -20.08 4.75 5.26
C TYR A 105 -18.98 3.86 5.85
N ARG A 106 -18.49 4.17 7.05
CA ARG A 106 -17.51 3.32 7.73
C ARG A 106 -18.14 1.99 8.16
N ASN A 107 -19.31 2.05 8.78
CA ASN A 107 -20.01 0.84 9.21
C ASN A 107 -20.43 -0.02 8.03
N PHE A 108 -20.86 0.61 6.93
CA PHE A 108 -21.16 -0.06 5.67
C PHE A 108 -19.93 -0.75 5.10
N ARG A 109 -18.79 -0.07 4.97
CA ARG A 109 -17.54 -0.71 4.50
C ARG A 109 -17.09 -1.86 5.40
N ASN A 110 -17.19 -1.72 6.71
CA ASN A 110 -16.85 -2.80 7.66
C ASN A 110 -17.77 -4.02 7.48
N LEU A 111 -19.07 -3.80 7.22
CA LEU A 111 -20.00 -4.87 6.93
C LEU A 111 -19.62 -5.58 5.63
N LEU A 112 -19.38 -4.83 4.55
CA LEU A 112 -19.00 -5.39 3.25
C LEU A 112 -17.71 -6.20 3.31
N ASP A 113 -16.72 -5.72 4.07
CA ASP A 113 -15.46 -6.43 4.31
C ASP A 113 -15.71 -7.75 5.04
N ARG A 114 -16.52 -7.71 6.11
CA ARG A 114 -16.89 -8.89 6.89
C ARG A 114 -17.60 -9.97 6.06
N ILE A 115 -18.44 -9.57 5.11
CA ILE A 115 -19.24 -10.50 4.29
C ILE A 115 -18.63 -10.75 2.89
N GLY A 116 -17.43 -10.23 2.62
CA GLY A 116 -16.72 -10.46 1.35
C GLY A 116 -17.36 -9.80 0.12
N LYS A 117 -18.12 -8.70 0.30
CA LYS A 117 -18.84 -7.97 -0.77
C LYS A 117 -18.13 -6.68 -1.20
N THR A 118 -16.93 -6.43 -0.70
CA THR A 118 -16.15 -5.20 -0.96
C THR A 118 -15.92 -4.93 -2.45
N ASP A 119 -15.47 -5.94 -3.22
CA ASP A 119 -15.17 -5.75 -4.64
C ASP A 119 -16.44 -5.56 -5.49
N GLU A 120 -17.52 -6.24 -5.12
CA GLU A 120 -18.83 -6.09 -5.76
C GLU A 120 -19.40 -4.70 -5.51
N TRP A 121 -19.22 -4.16 -4.30
CA TRP A 121 -19.56 -2.78 -3.98
C TRP A 121 -18.77 -1.77 -4.81
N TYR A 122 -17.44 -1.91 -4.93
CA TYR A 122 -16.64 -0.93 -5.70
C TYR A 122 -17.05 -0.90 -7.17
N LYS A 123 -17.27 -2.06 -7.80
CA LYS A 123 -17.81 -2.13 -9.17
C LYS A 123 -19.18 -1.49 -9.28
N TYR A 124 -20.04 -1.71 -8.28
CA TYR A 124 -21.38 -1.14 -8.25
C TYR A 124 -21.37 0.39 -8.09
N GLU A 125 -20.52 0.90 -7.19
CA GLU A 125 -20.35 2.33 -6.92
C GLU A 125 -19.79 3.05 -8.16
N GLU A 126 -18.76 2.50 -8.79
CA GLU A 126 -18.20 3.01 -10.04
C GLU A 126 -19.27 3.08 -11.14
N ASN A 127 -20.01 2.00 -11.38
CA ASN A 127 -21.08 1.99 -12.38
C ASN A 127 -22.18 3.00 -12.06
N ALA A 128 -22.55 3.15 -10.79
CA ALA A 128 -23.54 4.12 -10.36
C ALA A 128 -23.07 5.56 -10.62
N ILE A 129 -21.80 5.87 -10.37
CA ILE A 129 -21.18 7.17 -10.66
C ILE A 129 -21.17 7.41 -12.18
N ARG A 130 -20.70 6.43 -12.97
CA ARG A 130 -20.65 6.51 -14.43
C ARG A 130 -22.03 6.83 -15.01
N GLU A 131 -23.05 6.07 -14.62
CA GLU A 131 -24.41 6.28 -15.11
C GLU A 131 -25.01 7.62 -14.66
N ALA A 132 -24.75 8.06 -13.42
CA ALA A 132 -25.23 9.34 -12.93
C ALA A 132 -24.62 10.53 -13.70
N LEU A 133 -23.31 10.49 -13.95
CA LEU A 133 -22.61 11.52 -14.72
C LEU A 133 -23.05 11.53 -16.19
N LYS A 134 -23.15 10.35 -16.84
CA LYS A 134 -23.66 10.26 -18.21
C LYS A 134 -25.08 10.79 -18.33
N LYS A 135 -25.93 10.45 -17.36
CA LYS A 135 -27.30 10.96 -17.32
C LYS A 135 -27.30 12.49 -17.20
N TRP A 136 -26.53 13.03 -16.28
CA TRP A 136 -26.44 14.48 -16.10
C TRP A 136 -25.92 15.20 -17.34
N LEU A 137 -24.85 14.69 -17.98
CA LEU A 137 -24.33 15.25 -19.23
C LEU A 137 -25.39 15.25 -20.34
N ARG A 138 -26.20 14.19 -20.46
CA ARG A 138 -27.31 14.12 -21.42
C ARG A 138 -28.44 15.10 -21.07
N ASP A 139 -28.78 15.22 -19.78
CA ASP A 139 -29.84 16.12 -19.32
C ASP A 139 -29.47 17.60 -19.57
N GLU A 140 -28.19 17.96 -19.44
CA GLU A 140 -27.66 19.30 -19.72
C GLU A 140 -27.30 19.52 -21.20
N GLU A 141 -27.62 18.57 -22.09
CA GLU A 141 -27.34 18.62 -23.52
C GLU A 141 -25.83 18.80 -23.84
N ILE A 142 -24.95 18.28 -22.98
CA ILE A 142 -23.49 18.34 -23.14
C ILE A 142 -23.03 17.14 -23.97
N GLU A 143 -22.47 17.39 -25.15
CA GLU A 143 -21.87 16.33 -25.97
C GLU A 143 -20.58 15.79 -25.35
N PHE A 144 -20.54 14.48 -25.16
CA PHE A 144 -19.35 13.75 -24.70
C PHE A 144 -19.02 12.58 -25.61
N SER A 145 -17.73 12.29 -25.76
CA SER A 145 -17.25 11.11 -26.48
C SER A 145 -17.12 9.95 -25.50
N GLU A 146 -17.71 8.82 -25.87
CA GLU A 146 -17.38 7.53 -25.30
C GLU A 146 -16.32 6.90 -26.21
N SER A 147 -15.19 6.49 -25.63
CA SER A 147 -14.24 5.66 -26.38
C SER A 147 -14.83 4.26 -26.52
N ASP A 148 -15.28 3.89 -27.73
CA ASP A 148 -15.61 2.51 -28.09
C ASP A 148 -14.31 1.69 -28.25
N GLN A 149 -13.70 1.34 -27.13
CA GLN A 149 -12.81 0.20 -26.91
C GLN A 149 -12.85 -0.16 -25.42
N PRO A 150 -12.82 -1.45 -25.03
CA PRO A 150 -12.22 -1.80 -23.75
C PRO A 150 -10.72 -1.50 -23.87
N GLY A 151 -10.34 -0.26 -23.54
CA GLY A 151 -8.97 0.22 -23.34
C GLY A 151 -7.97 0.07 -24.51
N SER A 152 -7.68 1.20 -25.17
CA SER A 152 -6.40 1.54 -25.86
C SER A 152 -6.48 1.76 -27.39
N GLN A 153 -6.13 2.98 -27.82
CA GLN A 153 -4.93 3.27 -28.63
C GLN A 153 -5.06 4.64 -29.33
N ALA A 154 -4.12 5.54 -29.08
CA ALA A 154 -3.71 6.56 -30.05
C ALA A 154 -2.20 6.82 -29.91
N SER A 155 -1.48 6.38 -30.94
CA SER A 155 -0.08 6.65 -31.22
C SER A 155 0.16 8.14 -31.51
N PHE A 156 1.21 8.75 -30.95
CA PHE A 156 1.74 10.01 -31.45
C PHE A 156 3.21 9.92 -31.85
N HIS A 157 3.43 10.25 -33.11
CA HIS A 157 4.71 10.50 -33.76
C HIS A 157 5.15 11.93 -33.42
N PHE A 158 6.41 12.14 -33.03
CA PHE A 158 7.00 13.49 -32.92
C PHE A 158 8.28 13.60 -33.77
N PRO A 159 8.54 14.74 -34.41
CA PRO A 159 9.66 14.93 -35.33
C PRO A 159 10.99 15.22 -34.62
N ALA A 160 12.08 14.90 -35.30
CA ALA A 160 13.46 15.03 -34.87
C ALA A 160 14.07 16.43 -35.05
N GLN A 161 15.09 16.76 -34.24
CA GLN A 161 16.44 17.25 -34.61
C GLN A 161 17.14 18.02 -33.45
N PRO A 162 18.49 18.22 -33.45
CA PRO A 162 19.59 17.32 -33.81
C PRO A 162 20.71 17.25 -32.73
N ALA A 163 21.65 16.32 -32.93
CA ALA A 163 22.79 15.98 -32.08
C ALA A 163 23.90 17.05 -31.99
N PRO A 164 24.90 16.81 -31.12
CA PRO A 164 26.26 16.69 -31.65
C PRO A 164 26.90 15.33 -31.31
N SER A 165 27.68 14.88 -32.29
CA SER A 165 28.49 13.68 -32.32
C SER A 165 29.68 13.76 -31.35
N ASP A 166 30.06 12.62 -30.77
CA ASP A 166 31.31 11.94 -31.13
C ASP A 166 31.42 10.63 -30.32
N THR A 167 31.52 9.50 -31.01
CA THR A 167 31.85 8.14 -30.50
C THR A 167 33.28 7.81 -30.98
N PRO A 168 34.00 6.76 -30.50
CA PRO A 168 33.53 5.68 -29.61
C PRO A 168 34.54 5.14 -28.57
N ALA A 169 34.02 4.36 -27.62
CA ALA A 169 34.70 3.15 -27.17
C ALA A 169 33.65 2.08 -26.81
N SER A 170 33.67 1.01 -27.60
CA SER A 170 32.86 -0.20 -27.45
C SER A 170 33.34 -1.02 -26.25
N THR A 171 32.45 -1.23 -25.29
CA THR A 171 32.47 -2.39 -24.41
C THR A 171 31.04 -2.90 -24.32
N SER A 172 30.78 -4.09 -24.88
CA SER A 172 29.54 -4.81 -24.64
C SER A 172 29.52 -5.26 -23.18
N THR A 173 29.04 -4.39 -22.30
CA THR A 173 28.58 -4.78 -20.97
C THR A 173 27.17 -5.32 -21.17
N THR A 174 27.03 -6.64 -21.18
CA THR A 174 25.72 -7.27 -20.94
C THR A 174 25.29 -6.80 -19.55
N THR A 175 24.40 -5.81 -19.47
CA THR A 175 23.89 -5.33 -18.20
C THR A 175 23.15 -6.50 -17.53
N PRO A 176 23.45 -6.84 -16.26
CA PRO A 176 22.80 -7.96 -15.60
C PRO A 176 21.28 -7.76 -15.56
N SER A 177 20.53 -8.85 -15.76
CA SER A 177 19.08 -8.86 -15.60
C SER A 177 18.71 -8.67 -14.12
N LEU A 178 17.57 -8.02 -13.87
CA LEU A 178 17.07 -7.84 -12.51
C LEU A 178 16.41 -9.13 -12.02
N GLN A 179 16.60 -9.45 -10.75
CA GLN A 179 15.77 -10.44 -10.07
C GLN A 179 14.45 -9.77 -9.65
N LEU A 180 13.36 -10.09 -10.35
CA LEU A 180 12.05 -9.56 -10.00
C LEU A 180 11.28 -10.56 -9.13
N LYS A 181 10.84 -10.07 -7.97
CA LYS A 181 10.02 -10.80 -7.00
C LYS A 181 8.63 -10.18 -6.92
N ILE A 182 7.63 -10.92 -6.46
CA ILE A 182 6.26 -10.39 -6.26
C ILE A 182 5.75 -10.67 -4.85
N TRP A 183 5.01 -9.72 -4.27
CA TRP A 183 4.11 -10.05 -3.15
C TRP A 183 2.82 -10.65 -3.68
N ASP A 184 2.48 -11.83 -3.19
CA ASP A 184 1.28 -12.55 -3.61
C ASP A 184 0.35 -12.80 -2.43
N HIS A 185 -0.85 -12.23 -2.51
CA HIS A 185 -1.95 -12.52 -1.57
C HIS A 185 -2.78 -13.77 -1.91
N CYS A 186 -2.54 -14.45 -3.04
CA CYS A 186 -3.33 -15.59 -3.53
C CYS A 186 -4.83 -15.31 -3.78
N ARG A 187 -5.23 -14.03 -3.91
CA ARG A 187 -6.64 -13.60 -4.03
C ARG A 187 -7.35 -14.05 -5.30
N TYR A 188 -6.58 -14.41 -6.32
CA TYR A 188 -7.11 -14.93 -7.58
C TYR A 188 -7.66 -16.36 -7.47
N VAL A 189 -7.45 -17.05 -6.34
CA VAL A 189 -7.98 -18.40 -6.11
C VAL A 189 -9.42 -18.32 -5.62
N THR A 190 -10.34 -18.70 -6.49
CA THR A 190 -11.79 -18.74 -6.22
C THR A 190 -12.25 -20.13 -5.81
N ASN A 191 -11.61 -21.20 -6.31
CA ASN A 191 -11.99 -22.58 -5.99
C ASN A 191 -11.18 -23.13 -4.81
N LYS A 192 -11.68 -22.89 -3.59
CA LYS A 192 -11.01 -23.33 -2.35
C LYS A 192 -10.88 -24.85 -2.19
N ASN A 193 -11.72 -25.64 -2.87
CA ASN A 193 -11.69 -27.10 -2.78
C ASN A 193 -10.63 -27.73 -3.71
N ARG A 194 -10.22 -27.00 -4.76
CA ARG A 194 -9.20 -27.43 -5.72
C ARG A 194 -8.32 -26.22 -6.10
N PRO A 195 -7.54 -25.68 -5.16
CA PRO A 195 -6.84 -24.41 -5.35
C PRO A 195 -5.65 -24.52 -6.33
N TYR A 196 -5.10 -25.74 -6.49
CA TYR A 196 -3.88 -25.98 -7.27
C TYR A 196 -3.92 -25.44 -8.70
N ASP A 197 -5.01 -25.69 -9.45
CA ASP A 197 -5.05 -25.35 -10.88
C ASP A 197 -5.01 -23.83 -11.12
N GLU A 198 -5.62 -23.05 -10.22
CA GLU A 198 -5.58 -21.59 -10.27
C GLU A 198 -4.24 -21.03 -9.82
N MET A 199 -3.65 -21.61 -8.76
CA MET A 199 -2.27 -21.30 -8.33
C MET A 199 -1.26 -21.57 -9.43
N ALA A 200 -1.27 -22.77 -10.01
CA ALA A 200 -0.35 -23.20 -11.05
C ALA A 200 -0.41 -22.28 -12.26
N ARG A 201 -1.62 -21.95 -12.75
CA ARG A 201 -1.77 -21.04 -13.89
C ARG A 201 -1.22 -19.65 -13.62
N HIS A 202 -1.51 -19.08 -12.45
CA HIS A 202 -1.00 -17.75 -12.11
C HIS A 202 0.53 -17.75 -11.99
N LEU A 203 1.08 -18.73 -11.27
CA LEU A 203 2.51 -18.84 -11.03
C LEU A 203 3.29 -19.15 -12.32
N GLU A 204 2.74 -19.96 -13.22
CA GLU A 204 3.30 -20.18 -14.56
C GLU A 204 3.33 -18.88 -15.38
N THR A 205 2.27 -18.07 -15.34
CA THR A 205 2.25 -16.76 -16.00
C THR A 205 3.32 -15.84 -15.43
N MET A 206 3.49 -15.79 -14.10
CA MET A 206 4.52 -14.95 -13.47
C MET A 206 5.93 -15.42 -13.82
N ALA A 207 6.19 -16.73 -13.76
CA ALA A 207 7.47 -17.33 -14.12
C ALA A 207 7.82 -17.08 -15.60
N THR A 208 6.83 -17.22 -16.50
CA THR A 208 6.99 -16.93 -17.93
C THR A 208 7.29 -15.46 -18.19
N ALA A 209 6.84 -14.56 -17.32
CA ALA A 209 7.19 -13.14 -17.40
C ALA A 209 8.58 -12.81 -16.84
N GLY A 210 9.27 -13.77 -16.21
CA GLY A 210 10.61 -13.61 -15.65
C GLY A 210 10.65 -13.31 -14.15
N VAL A 211 9.53 -13.46 -13.42
CA VAL A 211 9.53 -13.44 -11.95
C VAL A 211 10.32 -14.65 -11.45
N SER A 212 11.21 -14.45 -10.46
CA SER A 212 12.03 -15.53 -9.90
C SER A 212 11.51 -16.06 -8.56
N THR A 213 10.86 -15.21 -7.77
CA THR A 213 10.43 -15.53 -6.42
C THR A 213 9.05 -14.95 -6.14
N THR A 214 8.20 -15.73 -5.49
CA THR A 214 6.92 -15.25 -4.93
C THR A 214 6.96 -15.19 -3.40
N ILE A 215 6.43 -14.10 -2.85
CA ILE A 215 6.36 -13.84 -1.41
C ILE A 215 4.90 -13.99 -0.98
N ILE A 216 4.54 -15.21 -0.58
CA ILE A 216 3.15 -15.63 -0.35
C ILE A 216 2.64 -15.21 1.02
N TYR A 217 1.53 -14.46 1.05
CA TYR A 217 0.88 -14.00 2.27
C TYR A 217 0.16 -15.15 2.97
N MET A 218 0.79 -15.67 4.03
CA MET A 218 0.35 -16.85 4.75
C MET A 218 -1.08 -16.84 5.35
N PRO A 219 -1.69 -15.69 5.69
CA PRO A 219 -3.08 -15.68 6.16
C PRO A 219 -4.14 -15.89 5.06
N GLU A 220 -3.81 -15.61 3.81
CA GLU A 220 -4.76 -15.71 2.69
C GLU A 220 -4.53 -16.97 1.83
N VAL A 221 -3.36 -17.59 1.91
CA VAL A 221 -3.09 -18.84 1.18
C VAL A 221 -3.98 -19.97 1.68
N ILE A 222 -4.72 -20.59 0.75
CA ILE A 222 -5.67 -21.67 1.07
C ILE A 222 -4.95 -22.98 1.41
N SER A 223 -3.89 -23.28 0.68
CA SER A 223 -3.08 -24.50 0.81
C SER A 223 -1.64 -24.16 0.46
N LEU A 224 -0.77 -24.06 1.47
CA LEU A 224 0.65 -23.81 1.23
C LEU A 224 1.31 -24.98 0.49
N ASP A 225 0.85 -26.21 0.73
CA ASP A 225 1.31 -27.41 0.02
C ASP A 225 1.08 -27.31 -1.49
N ASP A 226 -0.16 -27.01 -1.91
CA ASP A 226 -0.50 -26.84 -3.32
C ASP A 226 0.24 -25.66 -3.93
N TYR A 227 0.39 -24.57 -3.18
CA TYR A 227 1.10 -23.38 -3.63
C TYR A 227 2.58 -23.68 -3.90
N CYS A 228 3.27 -24.33 -2.96
CA CYS A 228 4.67 -24.74 -3.14
C CYS A 228 4.83 -25.72 -4.30
N ARG A 229 3.89 -26.67 -4.47
CA ARG A 229 3.90 -27.61 -5.59
C ARG A 229 3.73 -26.90 -6.94
N ALA A 230 2.84 -25.92 -7.01
CA ALA A 230 2.59 -25.11 -8.20
C ALA A 230 3.78 -24.20 -8.54
N ALA A 231 4.40 -23.57 -7.53
CA ALA A 231 5.60 -22.76 -7.68
C ALA A 231 6.77 -23.59 -8.20
N ALA A 232 7.02 -24.75 -7.58
CA ALA A 232 8.09 -25.67 -8.00
C ALA A 232 7.90 -26.18 -9.44
N ALA A 233 6.66 -26.45 -9.86
CA ALA A 233 6.36 -26.85 -11.24
C ALA A 233 6.70 -25.74 -12.26
N SER A 234 6.70 -24.47 -11.83
CA SER A 234 7.04 -23.30 -12.65
C SER A 234 8.48 -22.81 -12.43
N GLY A 235 9.27 -23.48 -11.58
CA GLY A 235 10.64 -23.08 -11.25
C GLY A 235 10.76 -21.82 -10.37
N LEU A 236 9.69 -21.44 -9.66
CA LEU A 236 9.69 -20.29 -8.75
C LEU A 236 10.13 -20.68 -7.34
N GLU A 237 10.90 -19.80 -6.72
CA GLU A 237 11.16 -19.83 -5.29
C GLU A 237 9.98 -19.26 -4.50
N VAL A 238 9.79 -19.74 -3.26
CA VAL A 238 8.71 -19.30 -2.37
C VAL A 238 9.28 -18.75 -1.07
N GLU A 239 8.92 -17.52 -0.74
CA GLU A 239 9.16 -16.93 0.59
C GLU A 239 7.83 -16.85 1.35
N ALA A 240 7.79 -17.41 2.57
CA ALA A 240 6.56 -17.40 3.38
C ALA A 240 6.44 -16.10 4.17
N ARG A 241 5.47 -15.24 3.80
CA ARG A 241 5.23 -13.94 4.45
C ARG A 241 4.33 -14.10 5.67
N ILE A 242 4.92 -13.85 6.84
CA ILE A 242 4.28 -13.94 8.15
C ILE A 242 4.43 -12.63 8.93
N PHE A 243 3.62 -12.44 9.97
CA PHE A 243 3.63 -11.24 10.82
C PHE A 243 3.41 -11.59 12.30
N PRO A 244 3.67 -10.68 13.26
CA PRO A 244 3.73 -11.00 14.70
C PRO A 244 2.50 -11.64 15.36
N ALA A 245 1.33 -11.59 14.73
CA ALA A 245 0.10 -12.21 15.23
C ALA A 245 -0.31 -13.46 14.45
N TRP A 246 0.45 -13.84 13.41
CA TRP A 246 0.14 -14.99 12.58
C TRP A 246 0.23 -16.28 13.41
N GLN A 247 -0.90 -17.01 13.48
CA GLN A 247 -1.08 -18.23 14.28
C GLN A 247 -0.76 -18.09 15.78
N VAL A 248 -0.75 -16.87 16.31
CA VAL A 248 -0.67 -16.64 17.76
C VAL A 248 -2.06 -16.79 18.35
N GLU A 249 -2.22 -17.68 19.34
CA GLU A 249 -3.48 -17.82 20.06
C GLU A 249 -3.73 -16.58 20.94
N ASN A 250 -4.89 -15.94 20.80
CA ASN A 250 -5.29 -14.75 21.58
C ASN A 250 -4.19 -13.66 21.63
N PRO A 251 -3.78 -13.09 20.48
CA PRO A 251 -2.69 -12.12 20.44
C PRO A 251 -3.06 -10.87 21.24
N VAL A 252 -2.11 -10.37 22.02
CA VAL A 252 -2.28 -9.16 22.83
C VAL A 252 -2.13 -7.94 21.95
N ASN A 253 -3.25 -7.25 21.73
CA ASN A 253 -3.25 -5.97 21.01
C ASN A 253 -2.79 -4.82 21.90
N ARG A 254 -2.32 -3.75 21.26
CA ARG A 254 -2.04 -2.48 21.90
C ARG A 254 -3.29 -2.00 22.63
N THR A 255 -3.13 -1.72 23.92
CA THR A 255 -4.20 -1.26 24.79
C THR A 255 -4.06 0.24 25.03
N LEU A 256 -5.18 0.96 24.94
CA LEU A 256 -5.31 2.36 25.32
C LEU A 256 -6.67 2.59 25.97
N PRO A 257 -6.80 3.54 26.91
CA PRO A 257 -8.08 4.01 27.41
C PRO A 257 -8.99 4.51 26.28
N GLU A 258 -10.30 4.39 26.45
CA GLU A 258 -11.27 4.83 25.44
C GLU A 258 -11.12 6.32 25.10
N HIS A 259 -10.80 7.17 26.08
CA HIS A 259 -10.60 8.60 25.83
C HIS A 259 -9.41 8.87 24.91
N ASP A 260 -8.29 8.14 25.08
CA ASP A 260 -7.10 8.25 24.22
C ASP A 260 -7.41 7.71 22.81
N LEU A 261 -8.17 6.62 22.69
CA LEU A 261 -8.60 6.09 21.41
C LEU A 261 -9.52 7.06 20.65
N ALA A 262 -10.45 7.69 21.36
CA ALA A 262 -11.35 8.69 20.79
C ALA A 262 -10.62 9.99 20.42
N GLU A 263 -9.60 10.39 21.19
CA GLU A 263 -8.75 11.52 20.84
C GLU A 263 -7.90 11.22 19.60
N MET A 264 -7.26 10.05 19.55
CA MET A 264 -6.51 9.57 18.39
C MET A 264 -7.37 9.60 17.12
N GLU A 265 -8.57 9.04 17.19
CA GLU A 265 -9.51 9.00 16.06
C GLU A 265 -9.91 10.41 15.61
N ARG A 266 -10.13 11.33 16.55
CA ARG A 266 -10.47 12.72 16.23
C ARG A 266 -9.33 13.49 15.60
N ARG A 267 -8.10 13.29 16.09
CA ARG A 267 -6.92 14.04 15.66
C ARG A 267 -6.32 13.51 14.36
N PHE A 268 -6.35 12.19 14.18
CA PHE A 268 -5.68 11.52 13.07
C PHE A 268 -6.64 10.79 12.13
N GLY A 269 -7.96 10.79 12.40
CA GLY A 269 -8.93 10.07 11.57
C GLY A 269 -8.84 8.54 11.66
N ILE A 270 -7.97 8.00 12.52
CA ILE A 270 -7.70 6.57 12.64
C ILE A 270 -7.77 6.12 14.10
N ARG A 271 -8.35 4.94 14.30
CA ARG A 271 -8.35 4.23 15.59
C ARG A 271 -7.51 2.97 15.45
N LEU A 272 -6.26 3.01 15.89
CA LEU A 272 -5.30 1.90 15.72
C LEU A 272 -5.04 1.16 17.03
N ALA A 273 -5.30 -0.14 17.05
CA ALA A 273 -5.04 -1.04 18.18
C ALA A 273 -4.64 -2.43 17.65
N LYS A 274 -3.49 -2.52 16.96
CA LYS A 274 -2.98 -3.79 16.41
C LYS A 274 -2.12 -4.51 17.44
N THR A 275 -1.60 -5.68 17.07
CA THR A 275 -0.77 -6.54 17.91
C THR A 275 0.43 -5.80 18.49
N CYS A 276 0.63 -5.93 19.80
CA CYS A 276 1.75 -5.27 20.48
C CYS A 276 3.05 -6.04 20.23
N ALA A 277 3.99 -5.44 19.50
CA ALA A 277 5.31 -6.03 19.24
C ALA A 277 6.22 -6.15 20.49
N ASN A 278 5.87 -5.47 21.59
CA ASN A 278 6.63 -5.55 22.85
C ASN A 278 6.11 -6.64 23.80
N HIS A 279 4.97 -7.26 23.51
CA HIS A 279 4.34 -8.18 24.45
C HIS A 279 4.97 -9.58 24.34
N PRO A 280 5.51 -10.16 25.45
CA PRO A 280 6.19 -11.47 25.41
C PRO A 280 5.33 -12.59 24.82
N HIS A 281 4.04 -12.67 25.18
CA HIS A 281 3.10 -13.65 24.61
C HIS A 281 3.06 -13.64 23.08
N ASN A 282 3.05 -12.46 22.45
CA ASN A 282 3.02 -12.36 20.99
C ASN A 282 4.34 -12.80 20.39
N ARG A 283 5.46 -12.39 20.99
CA ARG A 283 6.80 -12.80 20.54
C ARG A 283 6.96 -14.31 20.61
N ASP A 284 6.64 -14.90 21.76
CA ASP A 284 6.87 -16.32 22.01
C ASP A 284 5.92 -17.18 21.16
N GLY A 285 4.65 -16.77 21.01
CA GLY A 285 3.70 -17.42 20.11
C GLY A 285 4.09 -17.30 18.64
N PHE A 286 4.58 -16.14 18.20
CA PHE A 286 5.03 -15.93 16.83
C PHE A 286 6.24 -16.79 16.48
N LEU A 287 7.22 -16.88 17.39
CA LEU A 287 8.39 -17.75 17.23
C LEU A 287 8.00 -19.24 17.17
N ALA A 288 7.02 -19.66 17.98
CA ALA A 288 6.52 -21.02 17.93
C ALA A 288 5.81 -21.33 16.59
N ALA A 289 4.98 -20.40 16.10
CA ALA A 289 4.32 -20.54 14.80
C ALA A 289 5.33 -20.59 13.64
N ALA A 290 6.33 -19.71 13.66
CA ALA A 290 7.41 -19.72 12.67
C ALA A 290 8.22 -21.02 12.69
N ARG A 291 8.46 -21.61 13.87
CA ARG A 291 9.16 -22.89 14.00
C ARG A 291 8.36 -24.01 13.36
N ASN A 292 7.07 -24.11 13.65
CA ASN A 292 6.21 -25.14 13.05
C ASN A 292 6.22 -25.03 11.51
N LEU A 293 6.17 -23.80 10.99
CA LEU A 293 6.27 -23.55 9.55
C LEU A 293 7.62 -24.03 8.98
N ALA A 294 8.73 -23.70 9.62
CA ALA A 294 10.07 -24.11 9.18
C ALA A 294 10.26 -25.63 9.25
N GLU A 295 9.77 -26.29 10.31
CA GLU A 295 9.82 -27.74 10.47
C GLU A 295 9.09 -28.47 9.33
N GLU A 296 7.94 -27.97 8.90
CA GLU A 296 7.12 -28.62 7.87
C GLU A 296 7.52 -28.23 6.44
N TYR A 297 8.03 -27.02 6.21
CA TYR A 297 8.21 -26.46 4.87
C TYR A 297 9.64 -26.03 4.51
N SER A 298 10.65 -26.18 5.37
CA SER A 298 12.04 -25.76 5.07
C SER A 298 12.59 -26.31 3.75
N GLY A 299 12.29 -27.57 3.41
CA GLY A 299 12.69 -28.16 2.13
C GLY A 299 11.95 -27.63 0.88
N ARG A 300 11.02 -26.69 1.04
CA ARG A 300 10.16 -26.13 -0.03
C ARG A 300 10.10 -24.60 -0.04
N LEU A 301 10.65 -23.95 0.97
CA LEU A 301 10.72 -22.50 1.07
C LEU A 301 12.16 -22.05 0.86
N ALA A 302 12.36 -20.91 0.22
CA ALA A 302 13.66 -20.25 0.15
C ALA A 302 13.91 -19.38 1.39
N ALA A 303 12.86 -18.72 1.89
CA ALA A 303 12.97 -17.82 3.04
C ALA A 303 11.71 -17.79 3.90
N ILE A 304 11.89 -17.36 5.16
CA ILE A 304 10.81 -16.74 5.93
C ILE A 304 10.87 -15.23 5.69
N HIS A 305 9.74 -14.67 5.23
CA HIS A 305 9.60 -13.24 4.99
C HIS A 305 8.86 -12.56 6.13
N LEU A 306 9.55 -11.63 6.80
CA LEU A 306 9.05 -10.88 7.94
C LEU A 306 8.28 -9.64 7.50
N ASP A 307 6.98 -9.60 7.79
CA ASP A 307 6.13 -8.44 7.56
C ASP A 307 5.51 -7.92 8.86
N PHE A 308 5.25 -6.62 8.94
CA PHE A 308 4.76 -5.92 10.14
C PHE A 308 5.58 -6.20 11.42
N ILE A 309 6.85 -6.57 11.30
CA ILE A 309 7.78 -6.81 12.41
C ILE A 309 8.27 -5.46 12.94
N ARG A 310 7.35 -4.76 13.61
CA ARG A 310 7.48 -3.40 14.15
C ARG A 310 6.28 -3.05 15.02
N ASN A 311 6.38 -1.94 15.74
CA ASN A 311 5.23 -1.33 16.40
C ASN A 311 4.36 -0.58 15.37
N ASP A 312 3.17 -0.21 15.81
CA ASP A 312 2.20 0.57 15.03
C ASP A 312 2.75 1.92 14.52
N ASN A 313 1.93 2.63 13.75
CA ASN A 313 2.26 3.89 13.09
C ASN A 313 3.04 4.88 13.98
N ALA A 314 4.20 5.30 13.50
CA ALA A 314 5.14 6.23 14.13
C ALA A 314 4.50 7.50 14.72
N VAL A 315 3.55 8.12 14.00
CA VAL A 315 2.85 9.36 14.42
C VAL A 315 2.07 9.12 15.71
N LEU A 316 1.49 7.92 15.86
CA LEU A 316 0.63 7.58 17.00
C LEU A 316 1.43 7.15 18.23
N LEU A 317 2.61 6.54 18.03
CA LEU A 317 3.40 5.96 19.12
C LEU A 317 3.96 7.01 20.10
N MET A 318 4.13 8.25 19.64
CA MET A 318 4.66 9.34 20.45
C MET A 318 3.62 9.86 21.45
N ASP A 319 2.39 10.04 20.96
CA ASP A 319 1.31 10.63 21.74
C ASP A 319 0.54 9.58 22.54
N TYR A 320 0.46 8.36 22.02
CA TYR A 320 -0.35 7.29 22.60
C TYR A 320 0.50 6.01 22.81
N PRO A 321 1.41 5.96 23.78
CA PRO A 321 2.17 4.73 24.03
C PRO A 321 1.24 3.59 24.43
N CYS A 322 1.53 2.36 23.97
CA CYS A 322 0.77 1.17 24.36
C CYS A 322 0.75 1.00 25.90
N GLN A 323 -0.42 0.67 26.45
CA GLN A 323 -0.67 0.46 27.88
C GLN A 323 -1.07 -0.99 28.20
N CYS A 324 -0.70 -1.97 27.35
CA CYS A 324 -0.81 -3.37 27.78
C CYS A 324 0.11 -3.66 28.97
N ASP A 325 -0.17 -4.70 29.73
CA ASP A 325 0.62 -5.14 30.89
C ASP A 325 2.12 -5.33 30.57
N GLY A 326 2.46 -5.90 29.41
CA GLY A 326 3.85 -6.01 28.96
C GLY A 326 4.56 -4.65 28.80
N CYS A 327 3.89 -3.66 28.20
CA CYS A 327 4.43 -2.31 28.06
C CYS A 327 4.49 -1.58 29.41
N GLN A 328 3.46 -1.72 30.25
CA GLN A 328 3.45 -1.12 31.59
C GLN A 328 4.59 -1.66 32.46
N ALA A 329 4.89 -2.95 32.39
CA ALA A 329 6.00 -3.55 33.11
C ALA A 329 7.36 -2.99 32.63
N LEU A 330 7.54 -2.82 31.32
CA LEU A 330 8.73 -2.17 30.75
C LEU A 330 8.85 -0.72 31.23
N TYR A 331 7.78 0.07 31.18
CA TYR A 331 7.81 1.46 31.61
C TYR A 331 8.05 1.59 33.11
N GLN A 332 7.40 0.74 33.93
CA GLN A 332 7.62 0.74 35.38
C GLN A 332 9.10 0.49 35.72
N ARG A 333 9.76 -0.42 35.01
CA ARG A 333 11.18 -0.73 35.20
C ARG A 333 12.10 0.43 34.85
N TYR A 334 11.87 1.11 33.73
CA TYR A 334 12.82 2.09 33.19
C TYR A 334 12.50 3.55 33.54
N PHE A 335 11.23 3.87 33.80
CA PHE A 335 10.76 5.23 34.07
C PHE A 335 10.18 5.39 35.47
N GLY A 336 10.03 4.30 36.23
CA GLY A 336 9.47 4.34 37.60
C GLY A 336 7.94 4.51 37.65
N CYS A 337 7.27 4.52 36.51
CA CYS A 337 5.81 4.60 36.40
C CYS A 337 5.28 3.69 35.28
N PRO A 338 4.04 3.19 35.37
CA PRO A 338 3.50 2.25 34.38
C PRO A 338 3.15 2.94 33.06
N ILE A 339 2.92 4.26 33.06
CA ILE A 339 2.58 5.06 31.88
C ILE A 339 3.27 6.42 32.03
N PRO A 340 4.34 6.70 31.26
CA PRO A 340 4.96 8.03 31.25
C PRO A 340 3.98 9.05 30.70
N ASP A 341 3.74 10.15 31.40
CA ASP A 341 2.85 11.22 30.93
C ASP A 341 3.44 12.01 29.75
N ALA A 342 2.65 12.91 29.16
CA ALA A 342 3.10 13.70 28.03
C ALA A 342 4.38 14.50 28.36
N ALA A 343 4.46 15.16 29.52
CA ALA A 343 5.62 15.96 29.88
C ALA A 343 6.89 15.12 30.00
N MET A 344 6.81 13.92 30.56
CA MET A 344 7.91 12.96 30.61
C MET A 344 8.34 12.53 29.21
N ARG A 345 7.40 12.17 28.33
CA ARG A 345 7.71 11.69 26.97
C ARG A 345 8.42 12.73 26.10
N HIS A 346 8.21 14.01 26.37
CA HIS A 346 8.90 15.10 25.67
C HIS A 346 10.32 15.35 26.19
N GLN A 347 10.74 14.76 27.32
CA GLN A 347 12.11 14.87 27.79
C GLN A 347 13.04 14.05 26.88
N PRO A 348 14.12 14.63 26.32
CA PRO A 348 14.96 13.94 25.34
C PRO A 348 15.51 12.58 25.80
N ALA A 349 15.93 12.47 27.06
CA ALA A 349 16.45 11.22 27.62
C ALA A 349 15.38 10.13 27.76
N VAL A 350 14.14 10.51 28.10
CA VAL A 350 13.00 9.60 28.18
C VAL A 350 12.61 9.14 26.78
N LEU A 351 12.49 10.07 25.84
CA LEU A 351 12.21 9.76 24.44
C LEU A 351 13.25 8.79 23.87
N TYR A 352 14.54 9.10 24.01
CA TYR A 352 15.63 8.20 23.60
C TYR A 352 15.44 6.80 24.19
N LYS A 353 15.19 6.70 25.49
CA LYS A 353 15.03 5.40 26.14
C LYS A 353 13.79 4.65 25.66
N MET A 354 12.67 5.34 25.39
CA MET A 354 11.47 4.72 24.83
C MET A 354 11.73 4.14 23.43
N LEU A 355 12.45 4.88 22.58
CA LEU A 355 12.85 4.40 21.25
C LEU A 355 13.80 3.20 21.33
N ALA A 356 14.81 3.29 22.21
CA ALA A 356 15.76 2.21 22.43
C ALA A 356 15.08 0.93 22.91
N LEU A 357 14.07 1.03 23.79
CA LEU A 357 13.32 -0.14 24.26
C LEU A 357 12.48 -0.78 23.16
N ARG A 358 11.82 0.02 22.31
CA ARG A 358 11.07 -0.49 21.16
C ARG A 358 11.98 -1.24 20.20
N ASN A 359 13.10 -0.60 19.80
CA ASN A 359 14.07 -1.22 18.89
C ASN A 359 14.66 -2.49 19.50
N ALA A 360 15.07 -2.48 20.77
CA ALA A 360 15.62 -3.66 21.43
C ALA A 360 14.64 -4.84 21.44
N ASN A 361 13.35 -4.58 21.70
CA ASN A 361 12.34 -5.64 21.76
C ASN A 361 12.07 -6.26 20.37
N VAL A 362 11.89 -5.43 19.34
CA VAL A 362 11.66 -5.92 17.97
C VAL A 362 12.91 -6.63 17.45
N THR A 363 14.10 -6.05 17.67
CA THR A 363 15.38 -6.65 17.27
C THR A 363 15.63 -7.99 17.96
N ALA A 364 15.27 -8.14 19.24
CA ALA A 364 15.38 -9.42 19.93
C ALA A 364 14.53 -10.52 19.27
N MET A 365 13.34 -10.18 18.77
CA MET A 365 12.51 -11.10 18.00
C MET A 365 13.15 -11.44 16.65
N VAL A 366 13.73 -10.47 15.95
CA VAL A 366 14.46 -10.70 14.67
C VAL A 366 15.69 -11.59 14.89
N ARG A 367 16.46 -11.39 15.97
CA ARG A 367 17.58 -12.29 16.32
C ARG A 367 17.11 -13.73 16.52
N ALA A 368 16.04 -13.93 17.28
CA ALA A 368 15.47 -15.26 17.51
C ALA A 368 14.96 -15.89 16.21
N MET A 369 14.33 -15.10 15.32
CA MET A 369 13.97 -15.55 13.98
C MET A 369 15.20 -15.97 13.17
N ARG A 370 16.32 -15.23 13.26
CA ARG A 370 17.54 -15.59 12.52
C ARG A 370 18.19 -16.87 13.04
N GLU A 371 18.21 -17.07 14.35
CA GLU A 371 18.67 -18.34 14.94
C GLU A 371 17.82 -19.50 14.43
N LEU A 372 16.49 -19.33 14.41
CA LEU A 372 15.56 -20.31 13.88
C LEU A 372 15.80 -20.57 12.39
N THR A 373 15.86 -19.56 11.52
CA THR A 373 16.01 -19.81 10.08
C THR A 373 17.34 -20.48 9.74
N ARG A 374 18.43 -20.17 10.45
CA ARG A 374 19.72 -20.89 10.32
C ARG A 374 19.63 -22.36 10.69
N GLU A 375 18.80 -22.72 11.67
CA GLU A 375 18.59 -24.12 12.07
C GLU A 375 18.00 -24.96 10.94
N TYR A 376 17.17 -24.34 10.09
CA TYR A 376 16.45 -25.01 8.99
C TYR A 376 16.97 -24.66 7.59
N ASP A 377 18.13 -24.01 7.48
CA ASP A 377 18.75 -23.60 6.21
C ASP A 377 17.81 -22.71 5.35
N LEU A 378 17.13 -21.77 6.00
CA LEU A 378 16.27 -20.77 5.37
C LEU A 378 16.89 -19.38 5.44
N ASP A 379 16.67 -18.59 4.39
CA ASP A 379 16.95 -17.16 4.43
C ASP A 379 15.92 -16.43 5.32
N LEU A 380 16.32 -15.28 5.84
CA LEU A 380 15.45 -14.35 6.55
C LEU A 380 15.38 -13.02 5.78
N THR A 381 14.21 -12.75 5.19
CA THR A 381 13.95 -11.53 4.41
C THR A 381 12.90 -10.66 5.11
N ILE A 382 12.80 -9.37 4.77
CA ILE A 382 11.85 -8.46 5.43
C ILE A 382 11.14 -7.51 4.48
N ALA A 383 9.88 -7.18 4.79
CA ALA A 383 9.21 -5.98 4.30
C ALA A 383 9.53 -4.79 5.21
N ALA A 384 10.36 -3.88 4.71
CA ALA A 384 10.85 -2.73 5.46
C ALA A 384 10.05 -1.45 5.14
N ARG A 385 9.88 -0.60 6.16
CA ARG A 385 9.46 0.79 5.98
C ARG A 385 10.48 1.51 5.08
N ALA A 386 9.98 2.17 4.03
CA ALA A 386 10.82 2.88 3.08
C ALA A 386 11.51 4.10 3.73
N ASN A 387 10.80 4.84 4.57
CA ASN A 387 11.40 5.94 5.30
C ASN A 387 12.12 5.38 6.53
N TYR A 388 13.44 5.46 6.57
CA TYR A 388 14.24 4.89 7.65
C TYR A 388 14.26 5.79 8.89
N LEU A 389 14.82 7.00 8.73
CA LEU A 389 14.80 8.08 9.73
C LEU A 389 13.92 9.27 9.31
N ASN A 390 13.79 9.47 7.99
CA ASN A 390 13.17 10.63 7.37
C ASN A 390 11.64 10.58 7.44
N SER A 391 11.02 11.73 7.18
CA SER A 391 9.59 11.97 7.31
C SER A 391 9.13 12.96 6.24
N LEU A 392 9.71 12.86 5.04
CA LEU A 392 9.52 13.83 3.96
C LEU A 392 8.04 13.97 3.55
N ASP A 393 7.23 12.93 3.81
CA ASP A 393 5.84 12.79 3.36
C ASP A 393 4.88 12.24 4.44
N ILE A 394 5.35 11.93 5.67
CA ILE A 394 4.51 11.24 6.69
C ILE A 394 3.30 12.07 7.18
N THR A 395 3.34 13.39 7.02
CA THR A 395 2.29 14.28 7.54
C THR A 395 1.17 14.57 6.54
N ALA A 396 1.31 14.15 5.28
CA ALA A 396 0.29 14.34 4.25
C ALA A 396 -0.60 13.09 4.15
N PRO A 397 -1.93 13.20 4.37
CA PRO A 397 -2.83 12.07 4.14
C PRO A 397 -2.99 11.79 2.62
N PRO A 398 -3.16 10.53 2.19
CA PRO A 398 -3.18 9.31 3.00
C PRO A 398 -1.81 8.60 3.07
N VAL A 399 -0.77 9.18 3.69
CA VAL A 399 0.49 8.44 3.92
C VAL A 399 0.40 7.64 5.23
N TRP A 400 -0.21 6.46 5.14
CA TRP A 400 -0.47 5.59 6.30
C TRP A 400 0.67 4.61 6.65
N GLY A 401 1.80 4.61 5.92
CA GLY A 401 2.70 3.46 6.08
C GLY A 401 4.11 3.45 5.51
N LEU A 402 4.80 4.58 5.38
CA LEU A 402 6.20 4.53 4.92
C LEU A 402 7.26 4.61 6.01
N GLY A 403 6.93 5.01 7.25
CA GLY A 403 7.89 5.04 8.37
C GLY A 403 7.64 6.23 9.29
N PRO A 404 8.65 6.75 10.01
CA PRO A 404 10.04 6.29 10.04
C PRO A 404 10.20 4.92 10.72
N ALA A 405 11.00 4.05 10.09
CA ALA A 405 11.26 2.68 10.51
C ALA A 405 11.78 2.58 11.96
N VAL A 406 12.80 3.39 12.30
CA VAL A 406 13.46 3.37 13.61
C VAL A 406 12.50 3.78 14.75
N LEU A 407 11.55 4.68 14.47
CA LEU A 407 10.56 5.13 15.46
C LEU A 407 9.56 4.01 15.81
N GLU A 408 9.27 3.15 14.83
CA GLU A 408 8.40 1.98 14.98
C GLU A 408 9.17 0.75 15.53
N GLY A 409 10.50 0.84 15.67
CA GLY A 409 11.34 -0.26 16.14
C GLY A 409 11.85 -1.16 15.03
N GLN A 410 11.76 -0.75 13.75
CA GLN A 410 12.22 -1.51 12.59
C GLN A 410 13.58 -1.02 12.09
N ASP A 411 14.62 -1.17 12.91
CA ASP A 411 15.99 -0.78 12.56
C ASP A 411 16.63 -1.78 11.58
N TRP A 412 16.11 -1.81 10.36
CA TRP A 412 16.52 -2.78 9.35
C TRP A 412 17.95 -2.56 8.83
N VAL A 413 18.51 -1.36 8.99
CA VAL A 413 19.92 -1.10 8.63
C VAL A 413 20.84 -1.79 9.65
N GLU A 414 20.60 -1.59 10.95
CA GLU A 414 21.35 -2.29 12.00
C GLU A 414 21.20 -3.82 11.87
N TRP A 415 20.01 -4.31 11.53
CA TRP A 415 19.80 -5.75 11.33
C TRP A 415 20.59 -6.32 10.16
N VAL A 416 20.79 -5.55 9.08
CA VAL A 416 21.64 -5.96 7.95
C VAL A 416 23.12 -5.92 8.33
N ASP A 417 23.57 -4.86 9.02
CA ASP A 417 24.95 -4.71 9.52
C ASP A 417 25.35 -5.83 10.49
N GLU A 418 24.42 -6.29 11.32
CA GLU A 418 24.64 -7.41 12.24
C GLU A 418 24.50 -8.79 11.58
N GLY A 419 24.15 -8.84 10.29
CA GLY A 419 23.95 -10.10 9.56
C GLY A 419 22.75 -10.91 10.06
N LEU A 420 21.70 -10.22 10.53
CA LEU A 420 20.44 -10.85 10.90
C LEU A 420 19.56 -11.11 9.68
N ILE A 421 19.54 -10.18 8.72
CA ILE A 421 18.71 -10.23 7.52
C ILE A 421 19.57 -10.56 6.29
N ASP A 422 19.10 -11.50 5.47
CA ASP A 422 19.78 -11.91 4.24
C ASP A 422 19.43 -10.96 3.07
N ALA A 423 18.19 -10.50 2.99
CA ALA A 423 17.79 -9.43 2.06
C ALA A 423 16.66 -8.55 2.62
N VAL A 424 16.68 -7.26 2.29
CA VAL A 424 15.72 -6.26 2.76
C VAL A 424 14.94 -5.68 1.59
N TYR A 425 13.60 -5.64 1.74
CA TYR A 425 12.68 -5.16 0.72
C TYR A 425 11.97 -3.88 1.22
N PRO A 426 12.60 -2.69 1.13
CA PRO A 426 11.93 -1.44 1.50
C PRO A 426 10.76 -1.14 0.58
N MET A 427 9.59 -0.85 1.15
CA MET A 427 8.33 -0.64 0.44
C MET A 427 8.25 0.75 -0.23
N ASN A 428 9.16 1.05 -1.18
CA ASN A 428 9.23 2.34 -1.87
C ASN A 428 8.12 2.49 -2.94
N TYR A 429 6.87 2.66 -2.49
CA TYR A 429 5.69 2.66 -3.35
C TYR A 429 5.31 4.04 -3.91
N HIS A 430 6.22 5.01 -3.87
CA HIS A 430 5.99 6.36 -4.39
C HIS A 430 5.59 6.34 -5.86
N THR A 431 4.48 7.03 -6.19
CA THR A 431 3.98 7.27 -7.55
C THR A 431 4.64 8.47 -8.22
N ASP A 432 5.19 9.38 -7.44
CA ASP A 432 6.13 10.41 -7.91
C ASP A 432 7.54 9.81 -8.09
N LEU A 433 8.13 10.02 -9.26
CA LEU A 433 9.42 9.42 -9.61
C LEU A 433 10.60 10.09 -8.89
N ASP A 434 10.52 11.40 -8.62
CA ASP A 434 11.57 12.13 -7.92
C ASP A 434 11.63 11.72 -6.45
N LEU A 435 10.47 11.55 -5.80
CA LEU A 435 10.38 10.98 -4.45
C LEU A 435 10.87 9.53 -4.42
N PHE A 436 10.48 8.71 -5.40
CA PHE A 436 10.99 7.34 -5.52
C PHE A 436 12.52 7.32 -5.59
N GLN A 437 13.12 8.16 -6.46
CA GLN A 437 14.56 8.25 -6.64
C GLN A 437 15.27 8.78 -5.38
N ALA A 438 14.71 9.78 -4.70
CA ALA A 438 15.27 10.32 -3.48
C ALA A 438 15.32 9.26 -2.36
N VAL A 439 14.25 8.49 -2.20
CA VAL A 439 14.16 7.40 -1.22
C VAL A 439 15.08 6.23 -1.60
N LEU A 440 15.16 5.88 -2.89
CA LEU A 440 16.09 4.86 -3.39
C LEU A 440 17.55 5.23 -3.10
N ASN A 441 17.94 6.48 -3.37
CA ASN A 441 19.27 7.00 -3.06
C ASN A 441 19.58 6.92 -1.55
N ASP A 442 18.57 7.17 -0.70
CA ASP A 442 18.72 7.04 0.74
C ASP A 442 18.96 5.59 1.17
N HIS A 443 18.20 4.62 0.61
CA HIS A 443 18.43 3.19 0.85
C HIS A 443 19.82 2.75 0.43
N MET A 444 20.29 3.19 -0.75
CA MET A 444 21.65 2.90 -1.22
C MET A 444 22.70 3.46 -0.27
N ARG A 445 22.54 4.70 0.18
CA ARG A 445 23.44 5.33 1.15
C ARG A 445 23.46 4.57 2.48
N LEU A 446 22.29 4.13 2.96
CA LEU A 446 22.15 3.40 4.22
C LEU A 446 22.76 2.00 4.17
N LEU A 447 22.67 1.31 3.03
CA LEU A 447 23.16 -0.06 2.89
C LEU A 447 24.53 -0.18 2.26
N THR A 448 25.18 0.90 1.83
CA THR A 448 26.56 0.83 1.34
C THR A 448 27.49 0.31 2.44
N PRO A 449 28.32 -0.74 2.19
CA PRO A 449 28.61 -1.37 0.89
C PRO A 449 27.78 -2.62 0.53
N GLN A 450 26.86 -3.05 1.38
CA GLN A 450 26.00 -4.24 1.27
C GLN A 450 24.80 -4.07 0.31
N LEU A 451 25.02 -3.46 -0.85
CA LEU A 451 23.95 -3.20 -1.83
C LEU A 451 23.37 -4.49 -2.44
N ASP A 452 24.10 -5.60 -2.37
CA ASP A 452 23.68 -6.94 -2.80
C ASP A 452 22.47 -7.47 -2.02
N LYS A 453 22.15 -6.88 -0.87
CA LYS A 453 21.02 -7.25 -0.01
C LYS A 453 19.77 -6.40 -0.24
N LEU A 454 19.85 -5.35 -1.07
CA LEU A 454 18.77 -4.38 -1.25
C LEU A 454 17.93 -4.70 -2.49
N PHE A 455 16.65 -5.05 -2.28
CA PHE A 455 15.68 -5.11 -3.37
C PHE A 455 14.65 -4.01 -3.17
N SER A 456 14.60 -3.03 -4.09
CA SER A 456 13.64 -1.93 -3.94
C SER A 456 12.21 -2.44 -4.15
N GLY A 457 11.32 -2.15 -3.22
CA GLY A 457 9.89 -2.32 -3.43
C GLY A 457 9.39 -1.33 -4.47
N VAL A 458 8.56 -1.79 -5.40
CA VAL A 458 7.92 -0.98 -6.45
C VAL A 458 6.43 -1.25 -6.42
N GLY A 459 5.64 -0.20 -6.19
CA GLY A 459 4.18 -0.32 -6.10
C GLY A 459 3.53 -0.30 -7.47
N VAL A 460 2.97 -1.41 -7.93
CA VAL A 460 2.04 -1.47 -9.07
C VAL A 460 0.70 -0.87 -8.67
N SER A 461 0.16 -1.33 -7.54
CA SER A 461 -1.02 -0.76 -6.90
C SER A 461 -0.84 -0.82 -5.40
N SER A 462 -0.94 0.33 -4.73
CA SER A 462 -0.78 0.46 -3.29
C SER A 462 -1.74 1.50 -2.70
N SER A 463 -1.64 1.76 -1.40
CA SER A 463 -2.35 2.88 -0.78
C SER A 463 -1.87 4.26 -1.24
N MET A 464 -0.72 4.34 -1.93
CA MET A 464 -0.18 5.59 -2.50
C MET A 464 -0.65 5.86 -3.94
N GLY A 465 -1.44 4.95 -4.51
CA GLY A 465 -1.93 5.03 -5.88
C GLY A 465 -1.50 3.84 -6.74
N VAL A 466 -1.71 4.00 -8.04
CA VAL A 466 -1.43 3.00 -9.08
C VAL A 466 -0.36 3.57 -10.01
N ASN A 467 0.61 2.75 -10.38
CA ASN A 467 1.61 3.10 -11.40
C ASN A 467 1.31 2.30 -12.66
N GLU A 468 1.04 3.00 -13.76
CA GLU A 468 0.88 2.40 -15.09
C GLU A 468 2.17 1.68 -15.56
N PRO A 469 2.09 0.77 -16.55
CA PRO A 469 3.25 -0.02 -16.99
C PRO A 469 4.51 0.81 -17.30
N ALA A 470 4.36 1.95 -17.99
CA ALA A 470 5.49 2.85 -18.28
C ALA A 470 6.12 3.45 -17.02
N ALA A 471 5.32 3.73 -16.00
CA ALA A 471 5.79 4.24 -14.72
C ALA A 471 6.52 3.14 -13.91
N ILE A 472 6.10 1.88 -14.04
CA ILE A 472 6.84 0.72 -13.49
C ILE A 472 8.18 0.55 -14.20
N ALA A 473 8.21 0.61 -15.53
CA ALA A 473 9.45 0.51 -16.30
C ALA A 473 10.47 1.58 -15.88
N ALA A 474 10.04 2.84 -15.69
CA ALA A 474 10.93 3.92 -15.23
C ALA A 474 11.56 3.64 -13.85
N ARG A 475 10.82 3.00 -12.93
CA ARG A 475 11.32 2.62 -11.59
C ARG A 475 12.28 1.44 -11.66
N LEU A 476 11.97 0.44 -12.48
CA LEU A 476 12.87 -0.70 -12.71
C LEU A 476 14.18 -0.24 -13.38
N GLU A 477 14.12 0.72 -14.29
CA GLU A 477 15.32 1.34 -14.87
C GLU A 477 16.14 2.08 -13.81
N ALA A 478 15.51 2.81 -12.89
CA ALA A 478 16.20 3.44 -11.78
C ALA A 478 16.89 2.41 -10.86
N VAL A 479 16.23 1.29 -10.55
CA VAL A 479 16.80 0.19 -9.76
C VAL A 479 17.99 -0.47 -10.49
N LYS A 480 17.86 -0.69 -11.80
CA LYS A 480 18.93 -1.24 -12.65
C LYS A 480 20.12 -0.30 -12.74
N ALA A 481 19.89 0.99 -12.97
CA ALA A 481 20.93 2.02 -13.04
C ALA A 481 21.66 2.19 -11.70
N ALA A 482 20.97 1.94 -10.57
CA ALA A 482 21.55 1.92 -9.24
C ALA A 482 22.46 0.69 -8.97
N GLY A 483 22.49 -0.30 -9.88
CA GLY A 483 23.29 -1.51 -9.74
C GLY A 483 22.79 -2.47 -8.66
N LEU A 484 21.51 -2.41 -8.32
CA LEU A 484 20.88 -3.29 -7.33
C LEU A 484 20.58 -4.68 -7.92
N PRO A 485 20.49 -5.73 -7.09
CA PRO A 485 20.18 -7.09 -7.55
C PRO A 485 18.79 -7.22 -8.19
N GLY A 486 17.83 -6.40 -7.78
CA GLY A 486 16.45 -6.59 -8.18
C GLY A 486 15.43 -5.66 -7.51
N ALA A 487 14.16 -5.96 -7.76
CA ALA A 487 13.02 -5.25 -7.21
C ALA A 487 11.92 -6.22 -6.79
N VAL A 488 11.08 -5.77 -5.88
CA VAL A 488 9.90 -6.52 -5.44
C VAL A 488 8.64 -5.75 -5.82
N LEU A 489 7.77 -6.35 -6.61
CA LEU A 489 6.55 -5.72 -7.11
C LEU A 489 5.38 -5.95 -6.15
N PHE A 490 4.75 -4.87 -5.71
CA PHE A 490 3.55 -4.91 -4.88
C PHE A 490 2.31 -4.55 -5.70
N ASN A 491 1.38 -5.49 -5.82
CA ASN A 491 0.11 -5.28 -6.49
C ASN A 491 -1.03 -5.66 -5.54
N LYS A 492 -1.76 -4.65 -5.04
CA LYS A 492 -2.89 -4.85 -4.13
C LYS A 492 -3.98 -5.79 -4.67
N THR A 493 -4.16 -5.89 -5.99
CA THR A 493 -5.20 -6.75 -6.59
C THR A 493 -4.68 -8.14 -6.99
N ASN A 494 -3.36 -8.39 -6.94
CA ASN A 494 -2.67 -9.58 -7.47
C ASN A 494 -2.91 -9.90 -8.95
N VAL A 495 -3.52 -9.02 -9.73
CA VAL A 495 -3.77 -9.27 -11.15
C VAL A 495 -2.91 -8.31 -11.96
N TYR A 496 -1.97 -8.90 -12.71
CA TYR A 496 -1.15 -8.20 -13.68
C TYR A 496 -1.77 -8.44 -15.06
N ASN A 497 -2.04 -7.36 -15.80
CA ASN A 497 -2.43 -7.46 -17.20
C ASN A 497 -1.19 -7.71 -18.09
N ASP A 498 -1.42 -7.99 -19.37
CA ASP A 498 -0.36 -8.34 -20.32
C ASP A 498 0.71 -7.24 -20.48
N ASP A 499 0.33 -5.96 -20.31
CA ASP A 499 1.26 -4.83 -20.41
C ASP A 499 2.25 -4.80 -19.23
N TYR A 500 1.78 -5.05 -18.00
CA TYR A 500 2.68 -5.19 -16.87
C TYR A 500 3.62 -6.39 -17.03
N LEU A 501 3.10 -7.52 -17.53
CA LEU A 501 3.92 -8.71 -17.79
C LEU A 501 4.98 -8.44 -18.88
N ALA A 502 4.67 -7.61 -19.87
CA ALA A 502 5.64 -7.19 -20.88
C ALA A 502 6.78 -6.39 -20.26
N VAL A 503 6.46 -5.44 -19.37
CA VAL A 503 7.47 -4.69 -18.63
C VAL A 503 8.35 -5.62 -17.80
N ILE A 504 7.79 -6.60 -17.07
CA ILE A 504 8.59 -7.54 -16.28
C ILE A 504 9.58 -8.31 -17.17
N ARG A 505 9.14 -8.75 -18.36
CA ARG A 505 10.00 -9.45 -19.34
C ARG A 505 11.16 -8.59 -19.81
N ASP A 506 10.94 -7.31 -20.10
CA ASP A 506 11.96 -6.39 -20.61
C ASP A 506 13.13 -6.15 -19.64
N PHE A 507 12.94 -6.44 -18.35
CA PHE A 507 13.96 -6.26 -17.30
C PHE A 507 14.60 -7.56 -16.81
N THR A 508 14.07 -8.71 -17.21
CA THR A 508 14.47 -10.04 -16.72
C THR A 508 15.08 -10.93 -17.80
N HIS A 509 14.72 -10.72 -19.07
CA HIS A 509 15.29 -11.37 -20.25
C HIS A 509 16.27 -10.45 -20.98
#